data_AF-A0A1Y5EEW8-F1
#
_entry.id   AF-A0A1Y5EEW8-F1
#
_cell.length_a   1.000
_cell.length_b   1.000
_cell.length_c   1.000
_cell.angle_alpha   90.00
_cell.angle_beta   90.00
_cell.angle_gamma   90.00
#
_symmetry.space_group_name_H-M   'P 1'
#
loop_
_entity.id
_entity.type
_entity.pdbx_description
1 polymer ?
#
loop_
_entity_poly.entity_id
_entity_poly.type
_entity_poly.pdbx_seq_one_letter_code
_entity_poly.pdbx_strand_id
1 'polypeptide(L)'
;MSAVAVWKTNAPTSIQDWVHVFSLVGLSLNVENVGCCGMAGTYGHETANLKTSKDIYDLSWKDKINDETLKDRIVATGYSCRSQVKRFDQEQILHPLQALLKHLKEAAQV
;
A
#
# COMPACT_ATOMS: atom_id res chain seq x y z
N MET A 1 -15.77 6.13 5.17
CA MET A 1 -14.51 6.44 4.42
C MET A 1 -14.02 5.16 3.76
N SER A 2 -13.40 5.25 2.58
CA SER A 2 -13.00 4.08 1.79
C SER A 2 -11.50 4.05 1.59
N ALA A 3 -10.84 2.98 2.02
CA ALA A 3 -9.41 2.74 1.80
C ALA A 3 -9.18 1.83 0.59
N VAL A 4 -7.96 1.86 0.06
CA VAL A 4 -7.57 1.13 -1.15
C VAL A 4 -6.28 0.35 -0.84
N ALA A 5 -6.38 -0.97 -0.96
CA ALA A 5 -5.29 -1.90 -0.79
C ALA A 5 -4.50 -2.04 -2.09
N VAL A 6 -3.25 -1.60 -2.07
CA VAL A 6 -2.34 -1.69 -3.22
C VAL A 6 -1.15 -2.54 -2.79
N TRP A 7 -1.26 -3.87 -2.87
CA TRP A 7 -0.11 -4.76 -2.66
C TRP A 7 -0.36 -6.17 -3.19
N LYS A 8 0.74 -6.86 -3.50
CA LYS A 8 0.78 -8.30 -3.68
C LYS A 8 1.53 -8.94 -2.52
N THR A 9 1.03 -10.07 -2.03
CA THR A 9 1.59 -10.80 -0.88
C THR A 9 1.66 -12.30 -1.17
N ASN A 10 2.62 -13.00 -0.55
CA ASN A 10 2.73 -14.45 -0.61
C ASN A 10 1.70 -15.17 0.30
N ALA A 11 0.96 -14.42 1.12
CA ALA A 11 -0.19 -14.89 1.88
C ALA A 11 -1.49 -14.31 1.28
N PRO A 12 -1.96 -14.79 0.12
CA PRO A 12 -3.06 -14.15 -0.62
C PRO A 12 -4.37 -14.11 0.18
N THR A 13 -4.61 -15.07 1.08
CA THR A 13 -5.77 -15.09 1.99
C THR A 13 -5.81 -13.87 2.90
N SER A 14 -4.65 -13.34 3.31
CA SER A 14 -4.56 -12.17 4.19
C SER A 14 -5.18 -10.92 3.60
N ILE A 15 -5.30 -10.82 2.28
CA ILE A 15 -5.98 -9.70 1.61
C ILE A 15 -7.45 -9.68 2.01
N GLN A 16 -8.11 -10.84 2.01
CA GLN A 16 -9.51 -10.96 2.41
C GLN A 16 -9.69 -10.74 3.92
N ASP A 17 -8.72 -11.17 4.72
CA ASP A 17 -8.72 -10.87 6.16
C ASP A 17 -8.72 -9.35 6.41
N TRP A 18 -7.94 -8.58 5.65
CA TRP A 18 -7.95 -7.11 5.75
C TRP A 18 -9.26 -6.49 5.32
N VAL A 19 -9.87 -6.99 4.24
CA VAL A 19 -11.21 -6.53 3.81
C VAL A 19 -12.24 -6.78 4.92
N HIS A 20 -12.20 -7.97 5.53
CA HIS A 20 -13.07 -8.31 6.64
C HIS A 20 -12.85 -7.40 7.86
N VAL A 21 -11.60 -7.21 8.29
CA VAL A 21 -11.27 -6.33 9.42
C VAL A 21 -11.76 -4.89 9.20
N PHE A 22 -11.59 -4.34 8.00
CA PHE A 22 -12.09 -2.99 7.67
C PHE A 22 -13.62 -2.93 7.74
N SER A 23 -14.31 -3.98 7.27
CA SER A 23 -15.77 -4.04 7.32
C SER A 23 -16.33 -4.05 8.75
N LEU A 24 -15.62 -4.68 9.70
CA LEU A 24 -16.03 -4.73 11.11
C LEU A 24 -16.08 -3.34 11.77
N VAL A 25 -15.38 -2.35 11.21
CA VAL A 25 -15.35 -0.97 11.71
C VAL A 25 -16.06 0.01 10.76
N GLY A 26 -16.91 -0.49 9.86
CA GLY A 26 -17.70 0.37 8.96
C GLY A 26 -16.89 1.03 7.83
N LEU A 27 -15.68 0.52 7.54
CA LEU A 27 -14.87 0.97 6.41
C LEU A 27 -14.96 -0.03 5.25
N SER A 28 -14.82 0.47 4.03
CA SER A 28 -14.64 -0.37 2.84
C SER A 28 -13.17 -0.38 2.43
N LEU A 29 -12.62 -1.56 2.14
CA LEU A 29 -11.27 -1.72 1.59
C LEU A 29 -11.37 -2.30 0.17
N ASN A 30 -10.98 -1.51 -0.84
CA ASN A 30 -10.96 -1.96 -2.23
C ASN A 30 -9.59 -2.54 -2.56
N VAL A 31 -9.54 -3.71 -3.20
CA VAL A 31 -8.27 -4.35 -3.57
C VAL A 31 -7.90 -4.00 -5.00
N GLU A 32 -6.81 -3.28 -5.17
CA GLU A 32 -6.23 -2.97 -6.48
C GLU A 32 -5.28 -4.09 -6.90
N ASN A 33 -5.41 -4.51 -8.15
CA ASN A 33 -4.51 -5.49 -8.73
C ASN A 33 -3.21 -4.81 -9.17
N VAL A 34 -2.16 -4.96 -8.38
CA VAL A 34 -0.80 -4.48 -8.70
C VAL A 34 0.22 -5.59 -8.73
N GLY A 35 1.29 -5.36 -9.50
CA GLY A 35 2.46 -6.22 -9.54
C GLY A 35 3.35 -6.08 -8.30
N CYS A 36 4.54 -6.66 -8.39
CA CYS A 36 5.60 -6.43 -7.41
C CYS A 36 5.95 -4.93 -7.38
N CYS A 37 6.29 -4.38 -6.20
CA CYS A 37 6.80 -3.01 -6.08
C CYS A 37 8.26 -2.86 -6.57
N GLY A 38 8.92 -3.94 -6.98
CA GLY A 38 10.31 -3.94 -7.43
C GLY A 38 11.35 -4.09 -6.31
N MET A 39 10.93 -4.30 -5.06
CA MET A 39 11.86 -4.39 -3.93
C MET A 39 12.38 -5.78 -3.61
N ALA A 40 11.51 -6.80 -3.61
CA ALA A 40 11.84 -8.19 -3.26
C ALA A 40 12.89 -8.33 -2.12
N GLY A 41 12.63 -7.68 -0.97
CA GLY A 41 13.60 -7.59 0.13
C GLY A 41 14.63 -6.48 -0.09
N THR A 42 15.91 -6.83 -0.14
CA THR A 42 17.03 -5.89 -0.38
C THR A 42 17.33 -5.67 -1.86
N TYR A 43 16.79 -6.50 -2.76
CA TYR A 43 17.07 -6.44 -4.20
C TYR A 43 16.95 -5.01 -4.76
N GLY A 44 15.86 -4.31 -4.44
CA GLY A 44 15.65 -2.94 -4.92
C GLY A 44 16.64 -1.91 -4.35
N HIS A 45 17.25 -2.17 -3.19
CA HIS A 45 18.25 -1.29 -2.58
C HIS A 45 19.65 -1.43 -3.19
N GLU A 46 19.92 -2.54 -3.89
CA GLU A 46 21.21 -2.75 -4.53
C GLU A 46 21.36 -1.81 -5.74
N THR A 47 22.47 -1.06 -5.80
CA THR A 47 22.73 -0.09 -6.88
C THR A 47 22.65 -0.72 -8.27
N ALA A 48 23.11 -1.96 -8.41
CA ALA A 48 23.05 -2.71 -9.67
C ALA A 48 21.62 -2.94 -10.17
N ASN A 49 20.66 -3.04 -9.25
CA ASN A 49 19.26 -3.34 -9.54
C ASN A 49 18.35 -2.11 -9.54
N LEU A 50 18.89 -0.92 -9.25
CA LEU A 50 18.11 0.32 -9.13
C LEU A 50 17.20 0.54 -10.34
N LYS A 51 17.75 0.42 -11.55
CA LYS A 51 17.00 0.63 -12.78
C LYS A 51 15.86 -0.39 -12.90
N THR A 52 16.16 -1.68 -12.79
CA THR A 52 15.16 -2.75 -12.92
C THR A 52 14.08 -2.66 -11.82
N SER A 53 14.49 -2.34 -10.59
CA SER A 53 13.58 -2.12 -9.46
C SER A 53 12.59 -0.98 -9.73
N LYS A 54 13.08 0.12 -10.31
CA LYS A 54 12.25 1.25 -10.74
C LYS A 54 11.35 0.87 -11.91
N ASP A 55 11.88 0.20 -12.92
CA ASP A 55 11.10 -0.22 -14.09
C ASP A 55 9.93 -1.12 -13.65
N ILE A 56 10.14 -2.04 -12.70
CA ILE A 56 9.07 -2.88 -12.13
C ILE A 56 8.03 -2.04 -11.37
N TYR A 57 8.48 -1.06 -10.59
CA TYR A 57 7.60 -0.15 -9.86
C TYR A 57 6.70 0.64 -10.83
N ASP A 58 7.27 1.12 -11.92
CA ASP A 58 6.59 1.92 -12.94
C ASP A 58 5.53 1.11 -13.72
N LEU A 59 5.52 -0.22 -13.66
CA LEU A 59 4.52 -1.06 -14.36
C LEU A 59 3.10 -0.95 -13.79
N SER A 60 2.94 -0.67 -12.49
CA SER A 60 1.60 -0.63 -11.87
C SER A 60 1.50 0.22 -10.62
N TRP A 61 2.60 0.41 -9.88
CA TRP A 61 2.55 1.12 -8.61
C TRP A 61 2.52 2.63 -8.82
N LYS A 62 3.41 3.15 -9.68
CA LYS A 62 3.52 4.58 -9.94
C LYS A 62 2.20 5.22 -10.31
N ASP A 63 1.45 4.60 -11.23
CA ASP A 63 0.17 5.16 -11.68
C ASP A 63 -0.88 5.18 -10.57
N LYS A 64 -0.90 4.17 -9.70
CA LYS A 64 -1.83 4.12 -8.56
C LYS A 64 -1.48 5.11 -7.48
N ILE A 65 -0.19 5.29 -7.19
CA ILE A 65 0.26 6.27 -6.19
C ILE A 65 -0.03 7.70 -6.64
N ASN A 66 0.15 7.99 -7.93
CA ASN A 66 -0.07 9.32 -8.51
C ASN A 66 -1.53 9.57 -8.94
N ASP A 67 -2.45 8.65 -8.64
CA ASP A 67 -3.89 8.84 -8.88
C ASP A 67 -4.48 9.72 -7.77
N GLU A 68 -4.81 10.97 -8.13
CA GLU A 68 -5.40 11.95 -7.20
C GLU A 68 -6.71 11.47 -6.56
N THR A 69 -7.45 10.56 -7.19
CA THR A 69 -8.69 9.99 -6.61
C THR A 69 -8.42 9.03 -5.45
N LEU A 70 -7.18 8.52 -5.35
CA LEU A 70 -6.72 7.57 -4.35
C LEU A 70 -5.83 8.23 -3.27
N LYS A 71 -5.56 9.53 -3.39
CA LYS A 71 -4.75 10.28 -2.42
C LYS A 71 -5.25 10.10 -0.99
N ASP A 72 -4.33 9.90 -0.06
CA ASP A 72 -4.58 9.60 1.37
C ASP A 72 -5.42 8.34 1.66
N ARG A 73 -5.74 7.53 0.64
CA ARG A 73 -6.57 6.33 0.76
C ARG A 73 -5.80 5.04 0.53
N ILE A 74 -4.57 5.13 0.02
CA ILE A 74 -3.73 3.97 -0.29
C ILE A 74 -3.08 3.42 0.98
N VAL A 75 -3.21 2.11 1.16
CA VAL A 75 -2.55 1.34 2.20
C VAL A 75 -1.73 0.21 1.60
N ALA A 76 -0.65 -0.20 2.31
CA ALA A 76 0.14 -1.39 1.98
C ALA A 76 0.70 -2.10 3.22
N THR A 77 0.54 -3.43 3.29
CA THR A 77 1.04 -4.26 4.41
C THR A 77 2.57 -4.43 4.38
N GLY A 78 3.15 -4.61 3.19
CA GLY A 78 4.58 -4.84 3.02
C GLY A 78 5.43 -3.59 3.28
N TYR A 79 6.35 -3.66 4.25
CA TYR A 79 7.32 -2.58 4.53
C TYR A 79 8.11 -2.19 3.29
N SER A 80 8.62 -3.19 2.55
CA SER A 80 9.38 -2.94 1.31
C SER A 80 8.57 -2.15 0.29
N CYS A 81 7.29 -2.47 0.13
CA CYS A 81 6.42 -1.74 -0.79
C CYS A 81 6.25 -0.27 -0.36
N ARG A 82 5.96 -0.02 0.93
CA ARG A 82 5.86 1.34 1.46
C ARG A 82 7.17 2.13 1.32
N SER A 83 8.31 1.47 1.55
CA SER A 83 9.65 2.05 1.38
C SER A 83 9.91 2.47 -0.07
N GLN A 84 9.49 1.65 -1.04
CA GLN A 84 9.64 1.96 -2.45
C GLN A 84 8.82 3.18 -2.87
N VAL A 85 7.57 3.26 -2.43
CA VAL A 85 6.70 4.42 -2.69
C VAL A 85 7.36 5.70 -2.17
N LYS A 86 7.84 5.67 -0.92
CA LYS A 86 8.59 6.78 -0.33
C LYS A 86 9.86 7.12 -1.13
N ARG A 87 10.53 6.13 -1.71
CA ARG A 87 11.77 6.33 -2.48
C ARG A 87 11.53 7.02 -3.81
N PHE A 88 10.48 6.64 -4.55
CA PHE A 88 10.29 7.09 -5.93
C PHE A 88 9.26 8.20 -6.10
N ASP A 89 8.20 8.24 -5.29
CA ASP A 89 7.18 9.30 -5.35
C ASP A 89 7.20 10.22 -4.13
N GLN A 90 8.10 9.98 -3.16
CA GLN A 90 8.22 10.77 -1.92
C GLN A 90 6.94 10.77 -1.06
N GLU A 91 6.00 9.87 -1.35
CA GLU A 91 4.74 9.71 -0.65
C GLU A 91 4.83 8.73 0.53
N GLN A 92 4.05 8.98 1.58
CA GLN A 92 3.94 8.09 2.74
C GLN A 92 2.57 7.41 2.76
N ILE A 93 2.53 6.19 2.23
CA ILE A 93 1.35 5.34 2.37
C ILE A 93 1.36 4.58 3.70
N LEU A 94 0.18 4.33 4.25
CA LEU A 94 0.04 3.74 5.59
C LEU A 94 0.03 2.20 5.56
N HIS A 95 0.45 1.59 6.65
CA HIS A 95 0.05 0.22 6.93
C HIS A 95 -1.46 0.17 7.26
N PRO A 96 -2.21 -0.87 6.86
CA PRO A 96 -3.64 -0.97 7.18
C PRO A 96 -3.98 -0.76 8.67
N LEU A 97 -3.19 -1.32 9.60
CA LEU A 97 -3.34 -1.04 11.05
C LEU A 97 -3.20 0.45 11.42
N GLN A 98 -2.31 1.19 10.76
CA GLN A 98 -2.14 2.62 11.04
C GLN A 98 -3.37 3.41 10.55
N ALA A 99 -3.94 3.02 9.40
CA ALA A 99 -5.19 3.60 8.91
C ALA A 99 -6.37 3.30 9.85
N LEU A 100 -6.48 2.08 10.37
CA LEU A 100 -7.49 1.71 11.37
C LEU A 100 -7.32 2.51 12.66
N LEU A 101 -6.09 2.63 13.18
CA LEU A 101 -5.83 3.41 14.39
C LEU A 101 -6.21 4.87 14.20
N LYS A 102 -5.88 5.48 13.05
CA LYS A 102 -6.27 6.85 12.71
C LYS A 102 -7.78 6.99 12.74
N HIS A 103 -8.50 6.08 12.07
CA HIS A 103 -9.96 6.08 12.04
C HIS A 103 -10.59 5.95 13.44
N LEU A 104 -10.12 5.02 14.26
CA LEU A 104 -10.65 4.82 15.61
C LEU A 104 -10.39 6.02 16.53
N LYS A 105 -9.23 6.68 16.39
CA LYS A 105 -8.94 7.91 17.13
C LYS A 105 -9.84 9.06 16.71
N GLU A 106 -10.07 9.22 15.41
CA GLU A 106 -10.99 10.24 14.87
C GLU A 106 -12.41 10.00 15.36
N ALA A 107 -12.87 8.74 15.38
CA ALA A 107 -14.19 8.37 15.87
C ALA A 107 -14.36 8.57 17.39
N ALA A 108 -13.30 8.36 18.18
CA ALA A 108 -13.32 8.51 19.64
C ALA A 108 -13.15 9.97 20.11
N GLN A 109 -12.79 10.89 19.22
CA GLN A 109 -12.64 12.32 19.51
C GLN A 109 -13.93 13.13 19.25
N VAL A 110 -15.04 12.44 18.95
CA VAL A 110 -16.39 13.00 18.76
C VAL A 110 -17.25 12.74 19.99
#